data_AF-A0A1M7JB45-F1
#
_entry.id   AF-A0A1M7JB45-F1
#
_cell.length_a   1.000
_cell.length_b   1.000
_cell.length_c   1.000
_cell.angle_alpha   90.00
_cell.angle_beta   90.00
_cell.angle_gamma   90.00
#
_symmetry.space_group_name_H-M   'P 1'
#
loop_
_entity.id
_entity.type
_entity.pdbx_description
1 polymer ?
#
loop_
_entity_poly.entity_id
_entity_poly.type
_entity_poly.pdbx_seq_one_letter_code
_entity_poly.pdbx_strand_id
1 'polypeptide(L)'
;MKLTKNKIKYSLIFSFTLYLLANLFIVMQEKYYENKLEKYDLNENGFFEEYERTEKQQITLQKVSNDTPRNLAPFTTIPLVIIVGLLMWATLKVIEKKRLI
;
A
#
# COMPACT_ATOMS: atom_id res chain seq x y z
N MET A 1 4.96 -26.71 23.84
CA MET A 1 4.69 -25.27 23.84
C MET A 1 5.70 -24.39 23.05
N LYS A 2 6.87 -24.89 22.64
CA LYS A 2 7.85 -24.10 21.86
C LYS A 2 7.50 -23.90 20.36
N LEU A 3 6.88 -24.90 19.70
CA LEU A 3 6.55 -24.83 18.27
C LEU A 3 5.47 -23.80 17.92
N THR A 4 4.46 -23.60 18.78
CA THR A 4 3.35 -22.65 18.54
C THR A 4 3.81 -21.19 18.63
N LYS A 5 4.75 -20.88 19.53
CA LYS A 5 5.34 -19.54 19.69
C LYS A 5 6.03 -19.05 18.41
N ASN A 6 6.75 -19.94 17.71
CA ASN A 6 7.48 -19.57 16.50
C ASN A 6 6.54 -19.25 15.34
N LYS A 7 5.40 -19.92 15.22
CA LYS A 7 4.44 -19.72 14.11
C LYS A 7 3.73 -18.37 14.17
N ILE A 8 3.30 -17.99 15.37
CA ILE A 8 2.70 -16.67 15.60
C ILE A 8 3.73 -15.60 15.27
N LYS A 9 5.00 -15.77 15.70
CA LYS A 9 6.10 -14.88 15.33
C LYS A 9 6.26 -14.74 13.82
N TYR A 10 6.33 -15.85 13.07
CA TYR A 10 6.46 -15.79 11.61
C TYR A 10 5.25 -15.15 10.92
N SER A 11 4.03 -15.43 11.41
CA SER A 11 2.81 -14.84 10.87
C SER A 11 2.75 -13.32 11.11
N LEU A 12 3.18 -12.87 12.30
CA LEU A 12 3.29 -11.44 12.62
C LEU A 12 4.37 -10.75 11.77
N ILE A 13 5.55 -11.36 11.63
CA ILE A 13 6.62 -10.82 10.77
C ILE A 13 6.11 -10.69 9.33
N PHE A 14 5.50 -11.75 8.78
CA PHE A 14 4.95 -11.74 7.43
C PHE A 14 3.90 -10.63 7.24
N SER A 15 2.99 -10.49 8.20
CA SER A 15 1.97 -9.44 8.18
C SER A 15 2.61 -8.05 8.21
N PHE A 16 3.55 -7.82 9.12
CA PHE A 16 4.26 -6.56 9.22
C PHE A 16 5.04 -6.23 7.94
N THR A 17 5.69 -7.21 7.32
CA THR A 17 6.36 -7.03 6.03
C THR A 17 5.37 -6.64 4.93
N LEU A 18 4.21 -7.31 4.85
CA LEU A 18 3.16 -6.94 3.89
C LEU A 18 2.63 -5.53 4.12
N TYR A 19 2.44 -5.13 5.39
CA TYR A 19 2.05 -3.77 5.74
C TYR A 19 3.06 -2.74 5.22
N LEU A 20 4.34 -2.96 5.44
CA LEU A 20 5.40 -2.07 4.96
C LEU A 20 5.43 -2.01 3.43
N LEU A 21 5.33 -3.16 2.75
CA LEU A 21 5.32 -3.21 1.28
C LEU A 21 4.10 -2.49 0.69
N ALA A 22 2.92 -2.67 1.28
CA ALA A 22 1.70 -2.00 0.83
C ALA A 22 1.82 -0.47 0.97
N ASN A 23 2.25 0.02 2.14
CA ASN A 23 2.43 1.45 2.36
C ASN A 23 3.56 2.03 1.49
N LEU A 24 4.66 1.30 1.31
CA LEU A 24 5.74 1.71 0.40
C LEU A 24 5.24 1.83 -1.04
N PHE A 25 4.45 0.87 -1.52
CA PHE A 25 3.86 0.93 -2.86
C PHE A 25 2.96 2.15 -3.04
N ILE A 26 2.18 2.49 -2.01
CA ILE A 26 1.26 3.64 -2.02
C ILE A 26 2.04 4.96 -2.08
N VAL A 27 3.09 5.11 -1.28
CA VAL A 27 3.99 6.29 -1.33
C VAL A 27 4.71 6.40 -2.68
N MET A 28 5.15 5.28 -3.25
CA MET A 28 5.78 5.27 -4.58
C MET A 28 4.80 5.68 -5.68
N GLN A 29 3.54 5.26 -5.58
CA GLN A 29 2.49 5.63 -6.51
C GLN A 29 2.15 7.13 -6.41
N GLU A 30 2.10 7.68 -5.20
CA GLU A 30 1.91 9.11 -4.96
C GLU A 30 3.00 9.92 -5.66
N LYS A 31 4.27 9.65 -5.35
CA LYS A 31 5.42 10.30 -6.01
C LYS A 31 5.41 10.15 -7.52
N TYR A 32 4.99 8.99 -8.04
CA TYR A 32 4.89 8.80 -9.49
C TYR A 32 3.87 9.75 -10.12
N TYR A 33 2.71 9.96 -9.48
CA TYR A 33 1.68 10.84 -10.00
C TYR A 33 2.00 12.33 -9.77
N GLU A 34 2.63 12.68 -8.65
CA GLU A 34 3.18 14.02 -8.41
C GLU A 34 4.20 14.40 -9.49
N ASN A 35 5.23 13.57 -9.70
CA ASN A 35 6.24 13.78 -10.74
C ASN A 35 5.62 13.81 -12.15
N LYS A 36 4.50 13.13 -12.37
CA LYS A 36 3.78 13.17 -13.65
C LYS A 36 2.99 14.46 -13.81
N LEU A 37 2.46 15.00 -12.70
CA LEU A 37 1.73 16.25 -12.67
C LEU A 37 2.66 17.45 -12.83
N GLU A 38 3.84 17.42 -12.21
CA GLU A 38 4.91 18.43 -12.38
C GLU A 38 5.36 18.60 -13.83
N LYS A 39 5.31 17.55 -14.65
CA LYS A 39 5.64 17.65 -16.09
C LYS A 39 4.71 18.55 -16.90
N TYR A 40 3.55 18.90 -16.34
CA TYR A 40 2.61 19.83 -16.98
C TYR A 40 2.81 21.27 -16.52
N ASP A 41 3.59 21.50 -15.46
CA ASP A 41 4.03 22.84 -15.02
C ASP A 41 5.26 23.22 -15.86
N LEU A 42 5.03 23.82 -17.02
CA LEU A 42 6.06 24.10 -18.02
C LEU A 42 6.91 25.31 -17.66
N ASN A 43 6.38 26.21 -16.82
CA ASN A 43 7.06 27.42 -16.36
C ASN A 43 7.60 27.30 -14.92
N GLU A 44 7.42 26.14 -14.28
CA GLU A 44 7.91 25.79 -12.94
C GLU A 44 7.45 26.78 -11.85
N ASN A 45 6.26 27.40 -12.03
CA ASN A 45 5.76 28.42 -11.12
C ASN A 45 4.88 27.84 -9.99
N GLY A 46 4.61 26.52 -10.02
CA GLY A 46 3.77 25.81 -9.05
C GLY A 46 2.25 25.95 -9.28
N PHE A 47 1.82 26.62 -10.35
CA PHE A 47 0.43 26.87 -10.70
C PHE A 47 0.15 26.59 -12.18
N PHE A 48 -0.92 25.84 -12.46
CA PHE A 48 -1.31 25.57 -13.84
C PHE A 48 -2.01 26.78 -14.47
N GLU A 49 -1.35 27.40 -15.45
CA GLU A 49 -1.89 28.42 -16.34
C GLU A 49 -2.85 27.82 -17.38
N GLU A 50 -3.66 28.67 -18.02
CA GLU A 50 -4.74 28.23 -18.93
C GLU A 50 -4.21 27.39 -20.10
N TYR A 51 -3.02 27.71 -20.62
CA TYR A 51 -2.39 26.97 -21.72
C TYR A 51 -1.81 25.60 -21.29
N GLU A 52 -1.62 25.35 -20.00
CA GLU A 52 -1.09 24.11 -19.43
C GLU A 52 -2.19 23.11 -19.06
N ARG A 53 -3.44 23.60 -18.95
CA ARG A 53 -4.64 22.82 -18.58
C ARG A 53 -5.16 21.94 -19.71
N THR A 54 -4.34 21.00 -20.13
CA THR A 54 -4.74 19.94 -21.06
C THR A 54 -5.67 18.92 -20.38
N GLU A 55 -6.47 18.21 -21.16
CA GLU A 55 -7.32 17.11 -20.64
C GLU A 55 -6.50 16.06 -19.87
N LYS A 56 -5.30 15.74 -20.35
CA LYS A 56 -4.38 14.81 -19.67
C LYS A 56 -3.86 15.33 -18.33
N GLN A 57 -3.62 16.65 -18.24
CA GLN A 57 -3.23 17.31 -17.00
C GLN A 57 -4.38 17.21 -16.00
N GLN A 58 -5.62 17.51 -16.42
CA GLN A 58 -6.80 17.44 -15.53
C GLN A 58 -7.06 16.03 -15.01
N ILE A 59 -6.92 15.00 -15.85
CA ILE A 59 -7.03 13.59 -15.42
C ILE A 59 -5.94 13.25 -14.40
N THR A 60 -4.71 13.73 -14.60
CA THR A 60 -3.60 13.48 -13.67
C THR A 60 -3.80 14.24 -12.36
N LEU A 61 -4.28 15.49 -12.43
CA LEU A 61 -4.63 16.31 -11.27
C LEU A 61 -5.74 15.67 -10.45
N GLN A 62 -6.77 15.12 -11.09
CA GLN A 62 -7.85 14.40 -10.40
C GLN A 62 -7.35 13.15 -9.68
N LYS A 63 -6.35 12.46 -10.26
CA LYS A 63 -5.71 11.31 -9.62
C LYS A 63 -4.89 11.72 -8.41
N VAL A 64 -4.22 12.87 -8.44
CA VAL A 64 -3.47 13.38 -7.28
C VAL A 64 -4.44 13.96 -6.26
N SER A 65 -5.38 14.82 -6.62
CA SER A 65 -6.30 15.48 -5.67
C SER A 65 -7.23 14.53 -4.93
N ASN A 66 -7.54 13.36 -5.50
CA ASN A 66 -8.30 12.31 -4.81
C ASN A 66 -7.40 11.45 -3.90
N ASP A 67 -6.69 12.10 -2.99
CA ASP A 67 -5.71 11.48 -2.07
C ASP A 67 -6.32 10.95 -0.78
N THR A 68 -7.63 11.09 -0.55
CA THR A 68 -8.28 10.56 0.67
C THR A 68 -7.99 9.08 0.93
N PRO A 69 -8.09 8.17 -0.07
CA PRO A 69 -7.76 6.76 0.14
C PRO A 69 -6.27 6.54 0.44
N ARG A 70 -5.41 7.41 -0.11
CA ARG A 70 -3.95 7.33 0.00
C ARG A 70 -3.48 7.80 1.38
N ASN A 71 -4.01 8.92 1.86
CA ASN A 71 -3.75 9.45 3.20
C ASN A 71 -4.27 8.54 4.31
N LEU A 72 -5.38 7.84 4.06
CA LEU A 72 -5.94 6.86 4.99
C LEU A 72 -5.35 5.47 4.82
N ALA A 73 -4.45 5.25 3.85
CA ALA A 73 -3.86 3.94 3.59
C ALA A 73 -3.17 3.31 4.82
N PRO A 74 -2.41 4.05 5.65
CA PRO A 74 -1.79 3.45 6.84
C PRO A 74 -2.81 2.87 7.81
N PHE A 75 -4.01 3.46 7.89
CA PHE A 75 -5.07 3.00 8.78
C PHE A 75 -5.92 1.90 8.15
N THR A 76 -6.27 2.05 6.87
CA THR A 76 -7.15 1.11 6.16
C THR A 76 -6.45 -0.20 5.80
N THR A 77 -5.12 -0.20 5.66
CA THR A 77 -4.34 -1.42 5.39
C THR A 77 -4.14 -2.32 6.61
N ILE A 78 -4.25 -1.78 7.84
CA ILE A 78 -4.12 -2.55 9.10
C ILE A 78 -5.08 -3.75 9.16
N PRO A 79 -6.42 -3.57 9.02
CA PRO A 79 -7.34 -4.70 9.11
C PRO A 79 -7.08 -5.75 8.01
N LEU A 80 -6.72 -5.30 6.80
CA LEU A 80 -6.38 -6.16 5.66
C LEU A 80 -5.19 -7.07 5.97
N VAL A 81 -4.12 -6.49 6.49
CA VAL A 81 -2.90 -7.21 6.84
C VAL A 81 -3.13 -8.18 8.00
N ILE A 82 -3.95 -7.80 8.99
CA ILE A 82 -4.32 -8.69 10.10
C ILE A 82 -5.05 -9.94 9.58
N ILE A 83 -6.02 -9.76 8.69
CA ILE A 83 -6.77 -10.88 8.08
C ILE A 83 -5.80 -11.82 7.35
N VAL A 84 -4.90 -11.28 6.53
CA VAL A 84 -3.90 -12.08 5.81
C VAL A 84 -2.96 -12.82 6.78
N GLY A 85 -2.55 -12.17 7.86
CA GLY A 85 -1.77 -12.79 8.93
C GLY A 85 -2.47 -13.96 9.61
N LEU A 86 -3.76 -13.81 9.91
CA LEU A 86 -4.58 -14.87 10.49
C LEU A 86 -4.75 -16.04 9.54
N LEU A 87 -4.94 -15.78 8.23
CA LEU A 87 -4.99 -16.82 7.21
C LEU A 87 -3.67 -17.59 7.13
N MET A 88 -2.53 -16.89 7.13
CA MET A 88 -1.21 -17.53 7.14
C MET A 88 -0.99 -18.37 8.41
N TRP A 89 -1.43 -17.90 9.56
CA TRP A 89 -1.36 -18.69 10.79
C TRP A 89 -2.23 -19.96 10.69
N ALA A 90 -3.44 -19.84 10.14
CA ALA A 90 -4.34 -20.98 9.95
C ALA A 90 -3.76 -22.03 8.99
N THR A 91 -3.15 -21.61 7.86
CA THR A 91 -2.50 -22.53 6.92
C THR A 91 -1.32 -23.26 7.57
N LEU A 92 -0.46 -22.55 8.31
CA LEU A 92 0.65 -23.16 9.05
C LEU A 92 0.20 -24.18 10.09
N LYS A 93 -0.99 -23.99 10.68
CA LYS A 93 -1.59 -24.92 11.63
C LYS A 93 -2.14 -26.17 10.94
N VAL A 94 -2.81 -26.02 9.80
CA VAL A 94 -3.34 -27.13 9.01
C VAL A 94 -2.22 -28.01 8.45
N ILE A 95 -1.15 -27.41 7.91
CA ILE A 95 -0.01 -28.12 7.34
C ILE A 95 0.70 -28.97 8.40
N GLU A 96 0.90 -28.44 9.62
CA GLU A 96 1.49 -29.23 10.71
C GLU A 96 0.63 -30.41 11.11
N LYS A 97 -0.70 -30.23 11.22
CA LYS A 97 -1.61 -31.33 11.56
C LYS A 97 -1.52 -32.47 10.55
N LYS A 98 -1.40 -32.14 9.25
CA LYS A 98 -1.21 -33.14 8.19
C LYS A 98 0.15 -33.84 8.23
N ARG A 99 1.19 -33.20 8.78
CA ARG A 99 2.56 -33.75 8.85
C ARG A 99 2.75 -34.73 10.02
N LEU A 100 1.81 -34.76 10.97
CA LEU A 100 1.81 -35.61 12.16
C LEU A 100 0.90 -36.85 12.03
N ILE A 101 0.19 -36.98 10.90
CA ILE A 101 -0.64 -38.13 10.51
C ILE A 101 0.13 -38.88 9.43
#